data_AF-A0A7H8XK52-F1
#
_entry.id   AF-A0A7H8XK52-F1
#
_cell.length_a   1.000
_cell.length_b   1.000
_cell.length_c   1.000
_cell.angle_alpha   90.00
_cell.angle_beta   90.00
_cell.angle_gamma   90.00
#
_symmetry.space_group_name_H-M   'P 1'
#
loop_
_entity.id
_entity.type
_entity.pdbx_description
1 polymer ?
#
loop_
_entity_poly.entity_id
_entity_poly.type
_entity_poly.pdbx_seq_one_letter_code
_entity_poly.pdbx_strand_id
1 'polypeptide(L)'
;MTDPGAAIEQMILHPHHRQLVDELRAAMPVHQVDQVDAAADHARRLLDAAGDATSRDLTALPTWLRRCILDTLARWAAGAGSTCRHRPSPSRPAPVVAACWRPSLVVCVACVPLISRPPYWECGGCGEAADATETAQFGVLLFMFTTCPDCRVAR
;
A
#
# COMPACT_ATOMS: atom_id res chain seq x y z
N MET A 1 0.96 18.36 15.23
CA MET A 1 1.80 17.41 14.49
C MET A 1 1.02 17.05 13.23
N THR A 2 1.52 17.41 12.05
CA THR A 2 0.79 17.21 10.78
C THR A 2 0.68 15.72 10.49
N ASP A 3 -0.51 15.24 10.14
CA ASP A 3 -0.72 13.85 9.70
C ASP A 3 0.06 13.63 8.39
N PRO A 4 1.12 12.80 8.38
CA PRO A 4 1.94 12.61 7.19
C PRO A 4 1.16 11.95 6.05
N GLY A 5 0.13 11.14 6.34
CA GLY A 5 -0.74 10.58 5.32
C GLY A 5 -1.54 11.65 4.58
N ALA A 6 -2.04 12.65 5.30
CA ALA A 6 -2.78 13.78 4.72
C ALA A 6 -1.89 14.67 3.83
N ALA A 7 -0.63 14.89 4.23
CA ALA A 7 0.31 15.66 3.41
C ALA A 7 0.64 14.94 2.09
N ILE A 8 0.86 13.62 2.13
CA ILE A 8 1.08 12.82 0.92
C ILE A 8 -0.18 12.77 0.06
N GLU A 9 -1.37 12.68 0.67
CA GLU A 9 -2.64 12.72 -0.07
C GLU A 9 -2.77 14.01 -0.88
N GLN A 10 -2.47 15.16 -0.27
CA GLN A 10 -2.48 16.45 -0.98
C GLN A 10 -1.46 16.50 -2.12
N MET A 11 -0.26 15.93 -1.94
CA MET A 11 0.74 15.85 -3.00
C MET A 11 0.28 14.99 -4.17
N ILE A 12 -0.34 13.84 -3.91
CA ILE A 12 -0.83 12.92 -4.96
C ILE A 12 -1.97 13.53 -5.76
N LEU A 13 -2.85 14.30 -5.10
CA LEU A 13 -3.98 14.97 -5.73
C LEU A 13 -3.59 16.28 -6.43
N HIS A 14 -2.34 16.73 -6.30
CA HIS A 14 -1.88 17.97 -6.93
C HIS A 14 -1.79 17.82 -8.46
N PRO A 15 -2.20 18.82 -9.27
CA PRO A 15 -2.18 18.73 -10.74
C PRO A 15 -0.79 18.40 -11.33
N HIS A 16 0.27 18.83 -10.64
CA HIS A 16 1.66 18.59 -11.04
C HIS A 16 2.28 17.33 -10.43
N HIS A 17 1.51 16.48 -9.75
CA HIS A 17 2.00 15.27 -9.10
C HIS A 17 2.86 14.41 -10.03
N ARG A 18 2.38 14.14 -11.26
CA ARG A 18 3.12 13.31 -12.23
C ARG A 18 4.46 13.93 -12.60
N GLN A 19 4.48 15.23 -12.88
CA GLN A 19 5.71 15.94 -13.17
C GLN A 19 6.71 15.87 -12.00
N LEU A 20 6.23 16.07 -10.77
CA LEU A 20 7.08 15.96 -9.57
C LEU A 20 7.66 14.54 -9.42
N VAL A 21 6.85 13.50 -9.66
CA VAL A 21 7.33 12.11 -9.63
C VAL A 21 8.38 11.86 -10.72
N ASP A 22 8.16 12.37 -11.93
CA ASP A 22 9.10 12.21 -13.04
C ASP A 22 10.43 12.94 -12.77
N GLU A 23 10.38 14.16 -12.22
CA GLU A 23 11.55 14.93 -11.81
C GLU A 23 12.33 14.23 -10.69
N LEU A 24 11.63 13.71 -9.68
CA LEU A 24 12.25 12.93 -8.60
C LEU A 24 12.92 11.67 -9.14
N ARG A 25 12.25 10.93 -10.03
CA ARG A 25 12.82 9.73 -10.66
C ARG A 25 14.04 10.06 -11.51
N ALA A 26 14.02 11.17 -12.25
CA ALA A 26 15.16 11.62 -13.05
C ALA A 26 16.36 12.04 -12.19
N ALA A 27 16.13 12.53 -10.97
CA ALA A 27 17.18 12.91 -10.03
C ALA A 27 17.77 11.70 -9.26
N MET A 28 17.08 10.56 -9.23
CA MET A 28 17.56 9.36 -8.53
C MET A 28 18.64 8.62 -9.32
N PRO A 29 19.62 7.99 -8.65
CA PRO A 29 20.56 7.11 -9.33
C PRO A 29 19.83 5.96 -10.03
N VAL A 30 20.20 5.68 -11.29
CA VAL A 30 19.51 4.68 -12.13
C VAL A 30 19.38 3.31 -11.45
N HIS A 31 20.41 2.85 -10.74
CA HIS A 31 20.38 1.57 -10.04
C HIS A 31 19.33 1.50 -8.93
N GLN A 32 18.96 2.63 -8.31
CA GLN A 32 17.88 2.67 -7.32
C GLN A 32 16.52 2.60 -8.00
N VAL A 33 16.35 3.31 -9.11
CA VAL A 33 15.13 3.25 -9.93
C VAL A 33 14.90 1.82 -10.41
N ASP A 34 15.94 1.18 -10.95
CA ASP A 34 15.90 -0.21 -11.42
C ASP A 34 15.49 -1.18 -10.30
N GLN A 35 16.04 -1.01 -9.09
CA GLN A 35 15.70 -1.85 -7.93
C GLN A 35 14.24 -1.68 -7.49
N VAL A 36 13.73 -0.45 -7.47
CA VAL A 36 12.33 -0.16 -7.11
C VAL A 36 11.39 -0.75 -8.16
N ASP A 37 11.68 -0.56 -9.44
CA ASP A 37 10.86 -1.06 -10.54
C ASP A 37 10.86 -2.60 -10.57
N ALA A 38 12.02 -3.23 -10.38
CA ALA A 38 12.12 -4.69 -10.28
C ALA A 38 11.33 -5.26 -9.08
N ALA A 39 11.35 -4.57 -7.94
CA ALA A 39 10.56 -4.95 -6.76
C ALA A 39 9.05 -4.75 -6.99
N ALA A 40 8.65 -3.69 -7.68
CA ALA A 40 7.25 -3.47 -8.04
C ALA A 40 6.75 -4.52 -9.04
N ASP A 41 7.56 -4.89 -10.04
CA ASP A 41 7.23 -5.97 -10.96
C ASP A 41 7.12 -7.33 -10.25
N HIS A 42 7.95 -7.56 -9.25
CA HIS A 42 7.83 -8.76 -8.41
C HIS A 42 6.54 -8.75 -7.59
N ALA A 43 6.17 -7.62 -6.97
CA ALA A 43 4.89 -7.48 -6.26
C ALA A 43 3.70 -7.75 -7.19
N ARG A 44 3.74 -7.24 -8.43
CA ARG A 44 2.73 -7.51 -9.45
C ARG A 44 2.59 -8.99 -9.78
N ARG A 45 3.70 -9.68 -10.04
CA ARG A 45 3.70 -11.14 -10.30
C ARG A 45 3.12 -11.94 -9.13
N LEU A 46 3.36 -11.53 -7.89
CA LEU A 46 2.78 -12.17 -6.72
C LEU A 46 1.26 -11.96 -6.65
N LEU A 47 0.79 -10.75 -6.96
CA LEU A 47 -0.64 -10.45 -7.03
C LEU A 47 -1.33 -11.25 -8.14
N ASP A 48 -0.73 -11.31 -9.33
CA ASP A 48 -1.24 -12.09 -10.47
C ASP A 48 -1.32 -13.58 -10.13
N ALA A 49 -0.30 -14.13 -9.46
CA ALA A 49 -0.27 -15.52 -9.03
C ALA A 49 -1.32 -15.86 -7.96
N ALA A 50 -1.75 -14.88 -7.16
CA ALA A 50 -2.81 -15.05 -6.17
C ALA A 50 -4.22 -15.11 -6.80
N GLY A 51 -4.37 -14.72 -8.09
CA GLY A 51 -5.66 -14.65 -8.77
C GLY A 51 -6.51 -13.44 -8.41
N ASP A 52 -6.03 -12.57 -7.51
CA ASP A 52 -6.74 -11.41 -6.95
C ASP A 52 -6.24 -10.07 -7.56
N ALA A 53 -5.97 -10.07 -8.86
CA ALA A 53 -5.35 -8.92 -9.54
C ALA A 53 -6.32 -7.74 -9.69
N THR A 54 -6.29 -6.83 -8.71
CA THR A 54 -6.74 -5.45 -8.91
C THR A 54 -5.58 -4.49 -8.68
N SER A 55 -4.77 -4.27 -9.72
CA SER A 55 -3.92 -3.07 -9.77
C SER A 55 -4.85 -1.87 -9.88
N ARG A 56 -4.94 -1.04 -8.83
CA ARG A 56 -5.79 0.14 -8.80
C ARG A 56 -4.94 1.40 -8.75
N ASP A 57 -5.33 2.38 -9.54
CA ASP A 57 -4.85 3.74 -9.36
C ASP A 57 -5.26 4.24 -7.96
N LEU A 58 -4.32 4.76 -7.17
CA LEU A 58 -4.59 5.34 -5.84
C LEU A 58 -5.70 6.39 -5.89
N THR A 59 -5.78 7.16 -6.98
CA THR A 59 -6.78 8.21 -7.14
C THR A 59 -8.19 7.68 -7.36
N ALA A 60 -8.31 6.43 -7.83
CA ALA A 60 -9.59 5.75 -8.04
C ALA A 60 -10.11 5.01 -6.80
N LEU A 61 -9.37 5.03 -5.70
CA LEU A 61 -9.77 4.40 -4.44
C LEU A 61 -10.70 5.30 -3.61
N PRO A 62 -11.59 4.69 -2.81
CA PRO A 62 -12.29 5.40 -1.76
C PRO A 62 -11.31 6.13 -0.84
N THR A 63 -11.66 7.36 -0.43
CA THR A 63 -10.79 8.24 0.38
C THR A 63 -10.26 7.55 1.64
N TRP A 64 -11.09 6.76 2.34
CA TRP A 64 -10.66 6.04 3.55
C TRP A 64 -9.52 5.05 3.26
N LEU A 65 -9.64 4.28 2.18
CA LEU A 65 -8.65 3.26 1.82
C LEU A 65 -7.36 3.91 1.34
N ARG A 66 -7.46 4.96 0.53
CA ARG A 66 -6.32 5.77 0.10
C ARG A 66 -5.54 6.28 1.32
N ARG A 67 -6.22 6.86 2.32
CA ARG A 67 -5.58 7.34 3.56
C ARG A 67 -4.88 6.22 4.33
N CYS A 68 -5.51 5.05 4.48
CA CYS A 68 -4.88 3.90 5.14
C CYS A 68 -3.57 3.47 4.45
N ILE A 69 -3.56 3.44 3.11
CA ILE A 69 -2.38 3.10 2.33
C ILE A 69 -1.30 4.16 2.50
N LEU A 70 -1.65 5.44 2.38
CA LEU A 70 -0.69 6.55 2.47
C LEU A 70 -0.09 6.69 3.87
N ASP A 71 -0.88 6.56 4.95
CA ASP A 71 -0.37 6.54 6.32
C ASP A 71 0.59 5.36 6.53
N THR A 72 0.24 4.17 6.01
CA THR A 72 1.11 2.99 6.08
C THR A 72 2.44 3.21 5.37
N LEU A 73 2.41 3.72 4.13
CA LEU A 73 3.61 4.05 3.36
C LEU A 73 4.44 5.13 4.03
N ALA A 74 3.80 6.20 4.53
CA ALA A 74 4.48 7.30 5.21
C ALA A 74 5.23 6.82 6.46
N ARG A 75 4.57 6.03 7.31
CA ARG A 75 5.17 5.49 8.53
C ARG A 75 6.28 4.50 8.23
N TRP A 76 6.11 3.65 7.23
CA TRP A 76 7.16 2.72 6.81
C TRP A 76 8.37 3.45 6.25
N ALA A 77 8.15 4.45 5.38
CA ALA A 77 9.19 5.30 4.82
C ALA A 77 9.97 6.08 5.90
N ALA A 78 9.27 6.59 6.91
CA ALA A 78 9.84 7.31 8.04
C ALA A 78 10.48 6.41 9.11
N GLY A 79 10.39 5.08 8.98
CA GLY A 79 10.84 4.14 10.02
C GLY A 79 10.00 4.17 11.31
N ALA A 80 8.81 4.79 11.27
CA ALA A 80 7.87 4.88 12.39
C ALA A 80 6.87 3.69 12.43
N GLY A 81 6.80 2.91 11.35
CA GLY A 81 5.99 1.68 11.27
C GLY A 81 6.68 0.48 11.93
N SER A 82 5.88 -0.47 12.40
CA SER A 82 6.37 -1.80 12.81
C SER A 82 6.67 -2.64 11.57
N THR A 83 7.67 -3.51 11.67
CA THR A 83 7.98 -4.46 10.61
C THR A 83 8.16 -5.88 11.15
N CYS A 84 8.07 -6.89 10.28
CA CYS A 84 8.46 -8.24 10.67
C CYS A 84 9.96 -8.31 11.03
N ARG A 85 10.39 -9.40 11.67
CA ARG A 85 11.80 -9.57 12.11
C ARG A 85 12.83 -9.52 10.97
N HIS A 86 12.41 -9.73 9.72
CA HIS A 86 13.26 -9.58 8.53
C HIS A 86 13.56 -8.12 8.17
N ARG A 87 12.92 -7.15 8.84
CA ARG A 87 13.16 -5.70 8.71
C ARG A 87 13.14 -5.22 7.24
N PRO A 88 12.03 -5.43 6.50
CA PRO A 88 11.86 -4.81 5.18
C PRO A 88 12.08 -3.29 5.27
N SER A 89 12.85 -2.73 4.35
CA SER A 89 13.29 -1.33 4.38
C SER A 89 13.03 -0.65 3.04
N PRO A 90 12.54 0.61 3.02
CA PRO A 90 12.41 1.38 1.79
C PRO A 90 13.73 1.53 1.03
N SER A 91 14.86 1.58 1.74
CA SER A 91 16.20 1.67 1.15
C SER A 91 16.72 0.38 0.50
N ARG A 92 16.00 -0.73 0.66
CA ARG A 92 16.31 -2.04 0.06
C ARG A 92 15.00 -2.61 -0.47
N PRO A 93 14.49 -2.07 -1.59
CA PRO A 93 13.15 -2.37 -2.06
C PRO A 93 13.00 -3.85 -2.38
N ALA A 94 11.94 -4.43 -1.85
CA ALA A 94 11.45 -5.77 -2.13
C ALA A 94 9.93 -5.72 -1.97
N PRO A 95 9.18 -6.69 -2.52
CA PRO A 95 7.75 -6.75 -2.26
C PRO A 95 7.47 -6.83 -0.76
N VAL A 96 6.58 -5.97 -0.30
CA VAL A 96 6.12 -5.91 1.08
C VAL A 96 4.61 -5.95 1.12
N VAL A 97 4.06 -6.41 2.24
CA VAL A 97 2.62 -6.57 2.43
C VAL A 97 2.20 -5.84 3.69
N ALA A 98 1.07 -5.14 3.63
CA ALA A 98 0.41 -4.56 4.78
C ALA A 98 -1.10 -4.85 4.72
N ALA A 99 -1.80 -4.62 5.82
CA ALA A 99 -3.23 -4.87 5.89
C ALA A 99 -3.96 -3.80 6.70
N CYS A 100 -5.19 -3.47 6.28
CA CYS A 100 -6.02 -2.47 6.94
C CYS A 100 -6.30 -2.80 8.43
N TRP A 101 -6.44 -4.08 8.78
CA TRP A 101 -6.67 -4.55 10.16
C TRP A 101 -5.39 -4.72 10.99
N ARG A 102 -4.23 -4.35 10.45
CA ARG A 102 -2.93 -4.28 11.13
C ARG A 102 -2.23 -2.97 10.77
N PRO A 103 -2.80 -1.81 11.17
CA PRO A 103 -2.28 -0.52 10.78
C PRO A 103 -0.82 -0.37 11.22
N SER A 104 -0.02 0.31 10.40
CA SER A 104 1.42 0.54 10.64
C SER A 104 2.30 -0.71 10.68
N LEU A 105 1.82 -1.91 10.36
CA LEU A 105 2.63 -3.12 10.24
C LEU A 105 2.91 -3.43 8.76
N VAL A 106 4.20 -3.47 8.38
CA VAL A 106 4.67 -3.87 7.06
C VAL A 106 5.52 -5.13 7.16
N VAL A 107 5.14 -6.18 6.43
CA VAL A 107 5.83 -7.48 6.46
C VAL A 107 6.43 -7.82 5.10
N CYS A 108 7.49 -8.61 5.06
CA CYS A 108 7.94 -9.22 3.81
C CYS A 108 6.97 -10.33 3.36
N VAL A 109 7.04 -10.73 2.09
CA VAL A 109 6.19 -11.79 1.51
C VAL A 109 6.21 -13.09 2.31
N ALA A 110 7.38 -13.51 2.79
CA ALA A 110 7.51 -14.73 3.61
C ALA A 110 6.76 -14.66 4.95
N CYS A 111 6.43 -13.45 5.41
CA CYS A 111 5.73 -13.20 6.68
C CYS A 111 4.25 -12.83 6.48
N VAL A 112 3.70 -12.95 5.27
CA VAL A 112 2.26 -12.73 5.00
C VAL A 112 1.34 -13.50 5.95
N PRO A 113 1.63 -14.76 6.35
CA PRO A 113 0.78 -15.48 7.32
C PRO A 113 0.58 -14.76 8.66
N LEU A 114 1.43 -13.80 9.04
CA LEU A 114 1.27 -12.98 10.25
C LEU A 114 0.11 -11.98 10.15
N ILE A 115 -0.30 -11.61 8.94
CA ILE A 115 -1.30 -10.58 8.68
C ILE A 115 -2.41 -11.04 7.73
N SER A 116 -2.34 -12.25 7.18
CA SER A 116 -3.22 -12.70 6.09
C SER A 116 -4.70 -12.81 6.46
N ARG A 117 -5.01 -12.95 7.75
CA ARG A 117 -6.39 -13.11 8.23
C ARG A 117 -6.83 -11.90 9.05
N PRO A 118 -7.94 -11.23 8.68
CA PRO A 118 -8.53 -10.22 9.54
C PRO A 118 -9.08 -10.86 10.82
N PRO A 119 -8.99 -10.19 11.98
CA PRO A 119 -9.55 -10.71 13.24
C PRO A 119 -11.08 -10.79 13.18
N TYR A 120 -11.71 -9.90 12.42
CA TYR A 120 -13.15 -9.80 12.19
C TYR A 120 -13.41 -9.51 10.72
N TRP A 121 -14.52 -10.03 10.18
CA TRP A 121 -14.94 -9.76 8.81
C TRP A 121 -15.72 -8.44 8.76
N GLU A 122 -15.03 -7.34 9.05
CA GLU A 122 -15.59 -5.99 9.07
C GLU A 122 -14.95 -5.15 7.95
N CYS A 123 -15.74 -4.27 7.36
CA CYS A 123 -15.34 -3.31 6.34
C CYS A 123 -14.37 -2.29 6.96
N GLY A 124 -13.21 -2.09 6.34
CA GLY A 124 -12.24 -1.09 6.81
C GLY A 124 -12.74 0.36 6.73
N GLY A 125 -13.79 0.62 5.94
CA GLY A 125 -14.39 1.94 5.78
C GLY A 125 -15.49 2.26 6.78
N CYS A 126 -16.50 1.40 6.91
CA CYS A 126 -17.70 1.65 7.73
C CYS A 126 -17.84 0.75 8.97
N GLY A 127 -17.03 -0.30 9.10
CA GLY A 127 -17.13 -1.28 10.19
C GLY A 127 -18.22 -2.34 10.03
N GLU A 128 -19.11 -2.22 9.04
CA GLU A 128 -20.13 -3.24 8.75
C GLU A 128 -19.52 -4.56 8.27
N ALA A 129 -20.29 -5.64 8.28
CA ALA A 129 -19.81 -6.93 7.80
C ALA A 129 -19.25 -6.85 6.35
N ALA A 130 -18.04 -7.36 6.16
CA ALA A 130 -17.41 -7.50 4.85
C ALA A 130 -17.56 -8.93 4.33
N ASP A 131 -17.70 -9.06 3.01
CA ASP A 131 -17.90 -10.35 2.35
C ASP A 131 -16.60 -10.93 1.76
N ALA A 132 -15.60 -10.09 1.55
CA ALA A 132 -14.34 -10.48 0.92
C ALA A 132 -13.14 -9.72 1.48
N THR A 133 -11.98 -10.36 1.37
CA THR A 133 -10.68 -9.70 1.44
C THR A 133 -10.22 -9.41 0.01
N GLU A 134 -9.80 -8.18 -0.24
CA GLU A 134 -9.23 -7.75 -1.50
C GLU A 134 -7.75 -7.39 -1.28
N THR A 135 -6.94 -7.52 -2.32
CA THR A 135 -5.55 -7.08 -2.33
C THR A 135 -5.33 -6.12 -3.49
N ALA A 136 -4.65 -5.00 -3.22
CA ALA A 136 -4.26 -4.04 -4.25
C ALA A 136 -2.75 -3.75 -4.20
N GLN A 137 -2.16 -3.47 -5.35
CA GLN A 137 -0.74 -3.13 -5.47
C GLN A 137 -0.52 -1.62 -5.56
N PHE A 138 0.48 -1.12 -4.83
CA PHE A 138 0.99 0.25 -4.88
C PHE A 138 2.53 0.24 -4.90
N GLY A 139 3.11 0.23 -6.10
CA GLY A 139 4.55 0.06 -6.28
C GLY A 139 5.02 -1.28 -5.70
N VAL A 140 5.87 -1.23 -4.67
CA VAL A 140 6.38 -2.43 -3.96
C VAL A 140 5.43 -2.97 -2.88
N LEU A 141 4.38 -2.22 -2.53
CA LEU A 141 3.44 -2.57 -1.47
C LEU A 141 2.23 -3.33 -2.03
N LEU A 142 1.94 -4.49 -1.46
CA LEU A 142 0.64 -5.15 -1.55
C LEU A 142 -0.17 -4.80 -0.30
N PHE A 143 -1.36 -4.25 -0.48
CA PHE A 143 -2.21 -3.82 0.62
C PHE A 143 -3.49 -4.66 0.66
N MET A 144 -3.69 -5.37 1.76
CA MET A 144 -4.88 -6.18 2.01
C MET A 144 -5.94 -5.37 2.75
N PHE A 145 -7.19 -5.46 2.31
CA PHE A 145 -8.30 -4.76 2.94
C PHE A 145 -9.60 -5.55 2.79
N THR A 146 -10.53 -5.29 3.68
CA THR A 146 -11.90 -5.80 3.65
C THR A 146 -12.83 -4.65 3.32
N THR A 147 -13.82 -4.87 2.48
CA THR A 147 -14.84 -3.86 2.13
C THR A 147 -16.21 -4.50 2.05
N CYS A 148 -17.24 -3.77 2.44
CA CYS A 148 -18.63 -4.12 2.10
C CYS A 148 -18.96 -3.65 0.67
N PRO A 149 -20.07 -4.14 0.07
CA PRO A 149 -20.52 -3.70 -1.25
C PRO A 149 -20.71 -2.19 -1.36
N ASP A 150 -21.25 -1.53 -0.33
CA ASP A 150 -21.50 -0.09 -0.34
C ASP A 150 -20.20 0.73 -0.36
N CYS A 151 -19.22 0.33 0.45
CA CYS A 151 -17.91 0.98 0.45
C CYS A 151 -17.06 0.64 -0.78
N ARG A 152 -17.39 -0.42 -1.54
CA ARG A 152 -16.72 -0.78 -2.80
C ARG A 152 -17.10 0.18 -3.93
N VAL A 153 -18.33 0.70 -3.92
CA VAL A 153 -18.86 1.60 -4.96
C VAL A 153 -18.75 3.09 -4.59
N ALA A 154 -18.56 3.41 -3.31
CA ALA A 154 -18.34 4.77 -2.83
C ALA A 154 -16.97 5.31 -3.32
N ARG A 155 -16.97 6.00 -4.46
CA ARG A 155 -15.80 6.69 -5.03
C ARG A 155 -15.62 8.07 -4.40
#